data_AF-A0A316X4Z0-F1
#
_entry.id   AF-A0A316X4Z0-F1
#
_cell.length_a   1.000
_cell.length_b   1.000
_cell.length_c   1.000
_cell.angle_alpha   90.00
_cell.angle_beta   90.00
_cell.angle_gamma   90.00
#
_symmetry.space_group_name_H-M   'P 1'
#
loop_
_entity.id
_entity.type
_entity.pdbx_description
1 polymer ?
#
loop_
_entity_poly.entity_id
_entity_poly.type
_entity_poly.pdbx_seq_one_letter_code
_entity_poly.pdbx_strand_id
1 'polypeptide(L)'
;MRKTLYIIGLSTFVFSCTSQQNVKKNTYKPKTPVVQGKPVVKTQTPEVPKPKVVSDHGVDFFTTNIADPTKNDNTASYGSIVSAKPIGYKVVKTYFPAIAQNFRQRYLILHYTALPDDKSIMVLTQQAVSAHYLVNNTGDNEIYQLVDENKRSYHAGVSSWRNDKNLNDTSIGIEIVNAGYSTDASGKRIFASFSDEQIRKVAALAKDIVTRYQIPATNVLAHADIAPTRKQDPGPMFPWKKLYDQYQLGMWYDETAKQNYFDLAQTEFPLRYNDASFIFLIQTGLQKFGYGVEPSGKWDDATKKTIEAFQYHYRPQNYDGIMDAETWAILQSLNQKYPVK
;
A
#
# COMPACT_ATOMS: atom_id res chain seq x y z
N MET A 1 -34.63 43.05 -3.25
CA MET A 1 -33.20 42.97 -3.62
C MET A 1 -32.71 41.56 -3.39
N ARG A 2 -31.85 41.08 -4.29
CA ARG A 2 -31.52 39.68 -4.64
C ARG A 2 -31.10 38.77 -3.47
N LYS A 3 -31.63 37.53 -3.48
CA LYS A 3 -31.11 36.38 -2.74
C LYS A 3 -29.88 35.84 -3.46
N THR A 4 -28.78 35.63 -2.75
CA THR A 4 -27.54 35.04 -3.29
C THR A 4 -27.48 33.57 -2.92
N LEU A 5 -27.59 32.68 -3.92
CA LEU A 5 -27.32 31.25 -3.77
C LEU A 5 -25.80 31.03 -3.74
N TYR A 6 -25.32 30.26 -2.77
CA TYR A 6 -23.98 29.68 -2.78
C TYR A 6 -24.01 28.40 -3.64
N ILE A 7 -23.28 28.43 -4.76
CA ILE A 7 -23.04 27.25 -5.60
C ILE A 7 -21.84 26.50 -5.01
N ILE A 8 -22.06 25.25 -4.63
CA ILE A 8 -21.04 24.28 -4.25
C ILE A 8 -20.26 23.91 -5.51
N GLY A 9 -18.98 24.26 -5.57
CA GLY A 9 -18.10 23.96 -6.69
C GLY A 9 -17.72 22.49 -6.74
N LEU A 10 -18.31 21.77 -7.69
CA LEU A 10 -17.95 20.40 -8.07
C LEU A 10 -16.72 20.45 -8.98
N SER A 11 -15.55 20.05 -8.46
CA SER A 11 -14.30 20.02 -9.23
C SER A 11 -14.33 18.89 -10.28
N THR A 12 -14.42 19.28 -11.55
CA THR A 12 -14.35 18.43 -12.74
C THR A 12 -12.93 17.93 -13.00
N PHE A 13 -12.76 16.63 -13.18
CA PHE A 13 -11.50 16.00 -13.62
C PHE A 13 -11.27 16.24 -15.12
N VAL A 14 -10.06 16.69 -15.46
CA VAL A 14 -9.59 16.86 -16.85
C VAL A 14 -8.91 15.57 -17.29
N PHE A 15 -9.39 14.95 -18.37
CA PHE A 15 -8.78 13.81 -19.05
C PHE A 15 -7.73 14.30 -20.05
N SER A 16 -6.51 13.74 -20.03
CA SER A 16 -5.51 13.93 -21.08
C SER A 16 -5.29 12.63 -21.87
N CYS A 17 -5.64 12.67 -23.15
CA CYS A 17 -5.34 11.66 -24.17
C CYS A 17 -3.87 11.73 -24.62
N THR A 18 -3.25 10.57 -24.88
CA THR A 18 -2.21 10.35 -25.92
C THR A 18 -2.06 8.83 -26.10
N SER A 19 -2.50 8.23 -27.22
CA SER A 19 -1.83 8.06 -28.53
C SER A 19 -1.00 6.76 -28.60
N GLN A 20 -1.58 5.74 -29.24
CA GLN A 20 -0.92 4.51 -29.71
C GLN A 20 0.10 4.82 -30.82
N GLN A 21 1.24 4.12 -30.83
CA GLN A 21 2.09 4.00 -32.01
C GLN A 21 2.45 2.54 -32.32
N ASN A 22 2.66 2.34 -33.63
CA ASN A 22 2.54 1.12 -34.39
C ASN A 22 3.74 0.16 -34.27
N VAL A 23 3.40 -1.12 -34.40
CA VAL A 23 4.27 -2.30 -34.51
C VAL A 23 5.11 -2.27 -35.79
N LYS A 24 6.41 -2.58 -35.69
CA LYS A 24 7.23 -3.02 -36.83
C LYS A 24 7.42 -4.55 -36.79
N LYS A 25 7.01 -5.22 -37.87
CA LYS A 25 7.19 -6.65 -38.12
C LYS A 25 8.61 -6.90 -38.63
N ASN A 26 9.37 -7.80 -37.98
CA ASN A 26 10.57 -8.39 -38.56
C ASN A 26 10.28 -9.85 -38.95
N THR A 27 10.52 -10.16 -40.23
CA THR A 27 10.29 -11.45 -40.87
C THR A 27 11.52 -12.33 -40.69
N TYR A 28 11.35 -13.50 -40.06
CA TYR A 28 12.41 -14.50 -39.91
C TYR A 28 12.36 -15.51 -41.08
N LYS A 29 13.51 -15.79 -41.70
CA LYS A 29 13.70 -16.85 -42.71
C LYS A 29 14.35 -18.08 -42.07
N PRO A 30 13.86 -19.31 -42.31
CA PRO A 30 14.44 -20.51 -41.74
C PRO A 30 15.62 -21.05 -42.56
N LYS A 31 16.60 -21.65 -41.89
CA LYS A 31 17.57 -22.60 -42.48
C LYS A 31 17.38 -23.98 -41.82
N THR A 32 17.27 -24.99 -42.65
CA THR A 32 17.13 -26.43 -42.31
C THR A 32 18.51 -27.13 -42.35
N PRO A 33 18.63 -28.44 -42.03
CA PRO A 33 19.27 -28.92 -40.79
C PRO A 33 20.50 -29.81 -41.04
N VAL A 34 21.41 -29.97 -40.08
CA VAL A 34 22.47 -30.99 -40.20
C VAL A 34 22.84 -31.63 -38.85
N VAL A 35 22.61 -32.95 -38.82
CA VAL A 35 23.35 -34.07 -38.19
C VAL A 35 23.18 -34.40 -36.70
N GLN A 36 22.83 -35.68 -36.52
CA GLN A 36 22.73 -36.48 -35.31
C GLN A 36 24.11 -36.79 -34.70
N GLY A 37 24.23 -36.61 -33.39
CA GLY A 37 25.30 -37.16 -32.55
C GLY A 37 24.79 -38.30 -31.66
N LYS A 38 25.61 -39.34 -31.50
CA LYS A 38 25.37 -40.61 -30.78
C LYS A 38 25.02 -40.45 -29.28
N PRO A 39 24.44 -41.50 -28.64
CA PRO A 39 23.87 -41.42 -27.29
C PRO A 39 24.95 -41.46 -26.19
N VAL A 40 24.86 -40.52 -25.26
CA VAL A 40 25.57 -40.55 -23.98
C VAL A 40 24.65 -41.19 -22.93
N VAL A 41 25.13 -42.25 -22.30
CA VAL A 41 24.46 -42.89 -21.15
C VAL A 41 24.45 -41.88 -19.99
N LYS A 42 23.25 -41.45 -19.58
CA LYS A 42 23.06 -40.59 -18.40
C LYS A 42 22.70 -41.46 -17.20
N THR A 43 23.57 -41.44 -16.19
CA THR A 43 23.27 -41.89 -14.84
C THR A 43 22.06 -41.12 -14.32
N GLN A 44 20.99 -41.82 -13.93
CA GLN A 44 19.78 -41.20 -13.39
C GLN A 44 20.08 -40.62 -12.00
N THR A 45 20.14 -39.29 -11.91
CA THR A 45 19.98 -38.58 -10.63
C THR A 45 18.55 -38.84 -10.14
N PRO A 46 18.32 -39.15 -8.85
CA PRO A 46 16.97 -39.25 -8.31
C PRO A 46 16.21 -37.96 -8.61
N GLU A 47 15.11 -38.08 -9.36
CA GLU A 47 14.30 -36.93 -9.75
C GLU A 47 13.63 -36.39 -8.48
N VAL A 48 14.05 -35.22 -8.02
CA VAL A 48 13.36 -34.52 -6.94
C VAL A 48 11.88 -34.39 -7.36
N PRO A 49 10.92 -34.89 -6.56
CA PRO A 49 9.51 -34.86 -6.93
C PRO A 49 9.08 -33.41 -7.24
N LYS A 50 8.67 -33.17 -8.48
CA LYS A 50 8.24 -31.84 -8.92
C LYS A 50 6.92 -31.48 -8.24
N PRO A 51 6.74 -30.25 -7.75
CA PRO A 51 5.46 -29.79 -7.23
C PRO A 51 4.35 -29.99 -8.27
N LYS A 52 3.24 -30.61 -7.87
CA LYS A 52 2.05 -30.78 -8.72
C LYS A 52 1.05 -29.66 -8.41
N VAL A 53 0.52 -29.05 -9.46
CA VAL A 53 -0.60 -28.10 -9.37
C VAL A 53 -1.87 -28.90 -9.05
N VAL A 54 -2.66 -28.41 -8.10
CA VAL A 54 -3.96 -29.00 -7.75
C VAL A 54 -5.05 -28.21 -8.49
N SER A 55 -5.93 -28.93 -9.19
CA SER A 55 -7.08 -28.33 -9.85
C SER A 55 -8.30 -28.46 -8.94
N ASP A 56 -8.99 -27.36 -8.70
CA ASP A 56 -10.29 -27.35 -8.00
C ASP A 56 -11.33 -26.62 -8.86
N HIS A 57 -12.51 -27.21 -9.02
CA HIS A 57 -13.60 -26.70 -9.86
C HIS A 57 -13.21 -26.22 -11.27
N GLY A 58 -12.20 -26.85 -11.90
CA GLY A 58 -11.73 -26.50 -13.25
C GLY A 58 -10.77 -25.31 -13.33
N VAL A 59 -10.28 -24.84 -12.18
CA VAL A 59 -9.30 -23.77 -12.07
C VAL A 59 -8.04 -24.33 -11.40
N ASP A 60 -6.88 -24.06 -11.99
CA ASP A 60 -5.59 -24.45 -11.43
C ASP A 60 -5.24 -23.47 -10.29
N PHE A 61 -4.93 -23.97 -9.10
CA PHE A 61 -4.48 -23.16 -7.97
C PHE A 61 -3.11 -23.63 -7.48
N PHE A 62 -2.33 -22.72 -6.88
CA PHE A 62 -1.35 -23.14 -5.89
C PHE A 62 -1.99 -22.90 -4.50
N THR A 63 -2.35 -23.99 -3.82
CA THR A 63 -3.10 -23.95 -2.55
C THR A 63 -2.20 -23.89 -1.33
N THR A 64 -0.88 -24.07 -1.50
CA THR A 64 0.04 -24.24 -0.39
C THR A 64 1.33 -23.46 -0.67
N ASN A 65 1.68 -22.60 0.28
CA ASN A 65 2.93 -21.87 0.27
C ASN A 65 4.06 -22.78 0.75
N ILE A 66 4.90 -23.19 -0.20
CA ILE A 66 6.18 -23.86 0.07
C ILE A 66 7.37 -22.90 -0.04
N ALA A 67 7.11 -21.59 -0.19
CA ALA A 67 8.16 -20.61 -0.32
C ALA A 67 9.00 -20.61 0.97
N ASP A 68 10.27 -20.91 0.77
CA ASP A 68 11.30 -20.79 1.79
C ASP A 68 12.18 -19.60 1.35
N PRO A 69 12.00 -18.41 1.95
CA PRO A 69 12.78 -17.22 1.62
C PRO A 69 14.29 -17.44 1.80
N THR A 70 14.69 -18.43 2.60
CA THR A 70 16.10 -18.79 2.80
C THR A 70 16.68 -19.60 1.63
N LYS A 71 15.82 -20.16 0.76
CA LYS A 71 16.20 -20.97 -0.41
C LYS A 71 15.98 -20.26 -1.75
N ASN A 72 15.53 -19.01 -1.72
CA ASN A 72 15.19 -18.23 -2.91
C ASN A 72 14.09 -18.92 -3.76
N ASP A 73 13.24 -19.74 -3.13
CA ASP A 73 12.11 -20.38 -3.79
C ASP A 73 10.87 -19.49 -3.64
N ASN A 74 10.67 -18.61 -4.62
CA ASN A 74 9.61 -17.61 -4.59
C ASN A 74 8.39 -18.05 -5.42
N THR A 75 8.22 -19.35 -5.66
CA THR A 75 7.16 -19.88 -6.54
C THR A 75 5.80 -20.04 -5.85
N ALA A 76 5.54 -19.30 -4.75
CA ALA A 76 4.21 -19.23 -4.16
C ALA A 76 3.31 -18.34 -5.01
N SER A 77 2.13 -18.85 -5.41
CA SER A 77 1.07 -18.04 -5.99
C SER A 77 -0.26 -18.44 -5.37
N TYR A 78 -0.71 -17.71 -4.37
CA TYR A 78 -2.06 -17.90 -3.84
C TYR A 78 -3.09 -17.41 -4.87
N GLY A 79 -3.92 -18.31 -5.36
CA GLY A 79 -4.97 -17.98 -6.31
C GLY A 79 -4.89 -18.74 -7.63
N SER A 80 -5.88 -18.49 -8.48
CA SER A 80 -6.03 -19.16 -9.76
C SER A 80 -4.89 -18.81 -10.71
N ILE A 81 -4.30 -19.80 -11.38
CA ILE A 81 -3.31 -19.56 -12.42
C ILE A 81 -3.99 -18.91 -13.62
N VAL A 82 -3.86 -17.59 -13.72
CA VAL A 82 -4.24 -16.84 -14.92
C VAL A 82 -3.24 -17.15 -16.02
N SER A 83 -3.70 -17.78 -17.10
CA SER A 83 -2.85 -18.22 -18.21
C SER A 83 -3.54 -18.04 -19.54
N ALA A 84 -2.76 -17.76 -20.58
CA ALA A 84 -3.29 -17.62 -21.93
C ALA A 84 -3.86 -18.96 -22.43
N LYS A 85 -4.95 -18.88 -23.22
CA LYS A 85 -5.56 -20.04 -23.91
C LYS A 85 -5.63 -19.79 -25.42
N PRO A 86 -4.48 -19.71 -26.11
CA PRO A 86 -4.44 -19.50 -27.56
C PRO A 86 -5.09 -20.66 -28.33
N ILE A 87 -5.90 -20.34 -29.35
CA ILE A 87 -6.50 -21.35 -30.23
C ILE A 87 -5.39 -22.08 -30.98
N GLY A 88 -5.44 -23.42 -31.01
CA GLY A 88 -4.48 -24.26 -31.73
C GLY A 88 -3.13 -24.47 -31.05
N TYR A 89 -2.90 -23.87 -29.86
CA TYR A 89 -1.66 -24.03 -29.11
C TYR A 89 -1.92 -24.42 -27.65
N LYS A 90 -1.04 -25.25 -27.09
CA LYS A 90 -1.09 -25.66 -25.68
C LYS A 90 -0.09 -24.85 -24.87
N VAL A 91 -0.57 -24.08 -23.90
CA VAL A 91 0.29 -23.47 -22.88
C VAL A 91 0.60 -24.52 -21.82
N VAL A 92 1.88 -24.87 -21.68
CA VAL A 92 2.35 -25.88 -20.72
C VAL A 92 2.85 -25.17 -19.47
N LYS A 93 2.24 -25.48 -18.33
CA LYS A 93 2.55 -24.89 -17.02
C LYS A 93 3.40 -25.82 -16.13
N THR A 94 3.62 -27.04 -16.60
CA THR A 94 4.17 -28.14 -15.80
C THR A 94 5.69 -28.13 -15.68
N TYR A 95 6.37 -27.30 -16.46
CA TYR A 95 7.82 -27.32 -16.59
C TYR A 95 8.38 -25.90 -16.60
N PHE A 96 9.53 -25.71 -15.94
CA PHE A 96 10.34 -24.48 -15.95
C PHE A 96 9.71 -23.23 -15.30
N PRO A 97 9.26 -23.27 -14.02
CA PRO A 97 8.91 -22.04 -13.33
C PRO A 97 10.14 -21.13 -13.20
N ALA A 98 9.94 -19.83 -13.39
CA ALA A 98 11.01 -18.86 -13.17
C ALA A 98 11.22 -18.64 -11.67
N ILE A 99 12.49 -18.69 -11.24
CA ILE A 99 12.86 -18.39 -9.85
C ILE A 99 12.81 -16.88 -9.58
N ALA A 100 13.21 -16.07 -10.56
CA ALA A 100 13.22 -14.60 -10.47
C ALA A 100 11.81 -14.01 -10.66
N GLN A 101 10.97 -14.11 -9.63
CA GLN A 101 9.64 -13.53 -9.59
C GLN A 101 9.26 -13.06 -8.17
N ASN A 102 8.24 -12.23 -8.10
CA ASN A 102 7.58 -11.77 -6.87
C ASN A 102 6.11 -11.40 -7.16
N PHE A 103 5.37 -11.02 -6.12
CA PHE A 103 3.97 -10.60 -6.25
C PHE A 103 3.85 -9.17 -6.81
N ARG A 104 2.79 -8.93 -7.58
CA ARG A 104 2.43 -7.59 -8.04
C ARG A 104 1.87 -6.73 -6.91
N GLN A 105 1.14 -7.35 -5.98
CA GLN A 105 0.57 -6.74 -4.78
C GLN A 105 1.70 -6.54 -3.76
N ARG A 106 2.31 -5.36 -3.77
CA ARG A 106 3.45 -4.96 -2.94
C ARG A 106 3.06 -4.10 -1.76
N TYR A 107 1.83 -3.59 -1.73
CA TYR A 107 1.33 -2.61 -0.77
C TYR A 107 -0.07 -2.96 -0.25
N LEU A 108 -0.35 -2.59 0.98
CA LEU A 108 -1.69 -2.58 1.57
C LEU A 108 -2.00 -1.16 2.03
N ILE A 109 -3.06 -0.55 1.47
CA ILE A 109 -3.43 0.83 1.78
C ILE A 109 -4.79 0.85 2.47
N LEU A 110 -4.84 1.47 3.65
CA LEU A 110 -6.05 1.58 4.45
C LEU A 110 -6.71 2.95 4.27
N HIS A 111 -8.04 2.93 4.15
CA HIS A 111 -8.90 4.09 3.89
C HIS A 111 -10.06 4.12 4.90
N TYR A 112 -10.74 5.25 5.00
CA TYR A 112 -12.13 5.29 5.48
C TYR A 112 -13.04 5.79 4.36
N THR A 113 -14.32 5.44 4.43
CA THR A 113 -15.28 5.81 3.38
C THR A 113 -15.85 7.22 3.52
N ALA A 114 -15.92 7.78 4.74
CA ALA A 114 -16.67 9.00 5.07
C ALA A 114 -18.17 8.91 4.69
N LEU A 115 -18.69 7.69 4.61
CA LEU A 115 -20.05 7.37 4.16
C LEU A 115 -20.61 6.22 5.00
N PRO A 116 -21.94 6.13 5.19
CA PRO A 116 -22.58 4.94 5.75
C PRO A 116 -22.43 3.73 4.82
N ASP A 117 -22.72 2.53 5.33
CA ASP A 117 -22.53 1.25 4.63
C ASP A 117 -23.18 1.20 3.24
N ASP A 118 -24.47 1.54 3.15
CA ASP A 118 -25.26 1.50 1.91
C ASP A 118 -24.66 2.39 0.81
N LYS A 119 -24.29 3.62 1.17
CA LYS A 119 -23.65 4.56 0.25
C LYS A 119 -22.23 4.14 -0.11
N SER A 120 -21.48 3.57 0.84
CA SER A 120 -20.12 3.08 0.59
C SER A 120 -20.12 2.00 -0.48
N ILE A 121 -21.03 1.01 -0.38
CA ILE A 121 -21.19 -0.05 -1.38
C ILE A 121 -21.53 0.55 -2.75
N MET A 122 -22.51 1.46 -2.81
CA MET A 122 -22.93 2.08 -4.07
C MET A 122 -21.77 2.85 -4.73
N VAL A 123 -21.05 3.67 -3.98
CA VAL A 123 -19.93 4.46 -4.50
C VAL A 123 -18.81 3.55 -5.02
N LEU A 124 -18.41 2.55 -4.23
CA LEU A 124 -17.27 1.68 -4.55
C LEU A 124 -17.55 0.65 -5.66
N THR A 125 -18.81 0.45 -6.05
CA THR A 125 -19.21 -0.52 -7.08
C THR A 125 -19.79 0.10 -8.34
N GLN A 126 -20.35 1.31 -8.26
CA GLN A 126 -21.11 1.92 -9.37
C GLN A 126 -20.54 3.26 -9.84
N GLN A 127 -19.48 3.78 -9.21
CA GLN A 127 -18.86 5.06 -9.59
C GLN A 127 -17.40 4.90 -10.03
N ALA A 128 -16.68 6.02 -10.16
CA ALA A 128 -15.32 6.06 -10.71
C ALA A 128 -14.21 5.64 -9.73
N VAL A 129 -14.56 5.25 -8.50
CA VAL A 129 -13.65 4.79 -7.45
C VAL A 129 -14.05 3.41 -6.99
N SER A 130 -13.09 2.61 -6.53
CA SER A 130 -13.32 1.26 -6.01
C SER A 130 -12.20 0.85 -5.07
N ALA A 131 -12.45 -0.15 -4.24
CA ALA A 131 -11.46 -0.81 -3.40
C ALA A 131 -11.54 -2.33 -3.57
N HIS A 132 -10.53 -3.08 -3.15
CA HIS A 132 -10.62 -4.55 -3.20
C HIS A 132 -11.57 -5.06 -2.14
N TYR A 133 -11.50 -4.47 -0.94
CA TYR A 133 -12.34 -4.85 0.19
C TYR A 133 -13.04 -3.66 0.81
N LEU A 134 -14.25 -3.90 1.33
CA LEU A 134 -14.98 -3.00 2.21
C LEU A 134 -15.27 -3.72 3.52
N VAL A 135 -14.76 -3.17 4.63
CA VAL A 135 -15.11 -3.59 5.99
C VAL A 135 -16.30 -2.76 6.45
N ASN A 136 -17.45 -3.41 6.57
CA ASN A 136 -18.69 -2.78 6.99
C ASN A 136 -18.64 -2.36 8.47
N ASN A 137 -19.60 -1.52 8.89
CA ASN A 137 -19.82 -1.14 10.29
C ASN A 137 -21.12 -1.76 10.82
N THR A 138 -21.40 -2.99 10.37
CA THR A 138 -22.51 -3.80 10.87
C THR A 138 -21.98 -4.85 11.85
N GLY A 139 -22.81 -5.31 12.78
CA GLY A 139 -22.43 -6.32 13.79
C GLY A 139 -22.39 -7.75 13.27
N ASP A 140 -22.29 -7.95 11.95
CA ASP A 140 -22.10 -9.27 11.34
C ASP A 140 -20.60 -9.64 11.28
N ASN A 141 -20.25 -10.78 10.68
CA ASN A 141 -18.85 -11.15 10.44
C ASN A 141 -18.45 -11.02 8.96
N GLU A 142 -19.14 -10.17 8.20
CA GLU A 142 -18.91 -10.04 6.76
C GLU A 142 -17.83 -9.01 6.43
N ILE A 143 -17.09 -9.30 5.37
CA ILE A 143 -16.16 -8.41 4.68
C ILE A 143 -16.47 -8.55 3.20
N TYR A 144 -16.77 -7.45 2.51
CA TYR A 144 -17.14 -7.50 1.10
C TYR A 144 -15.90 -7.40 0.22
N GLN A 145 -15.67 -8.38 -0.64
CA GLN A 145 -14.71 -8.27 -1.73
C GLN A 145 -15.41 -7.65 -2.94
N LEU A 146 -15.00 -6.44 -3.32
CA LEU A 146 -15.59 -5.68 -4.43
C LEU A 146 -14.76 -5.81 -5.72
N VAL A 147 -13.44 -5.97 -5.60
CA VAL A 147 -12.51 -6.16 -6.73
C VAL A 147 -11.55 -7.31 -6.41
N ASP A 148 -11.41 -8.24 -7.35
CA ASP A 148 -10.40 -9.31 -7.33
C ASP A 148 -9.00 -8.70 -7.15
N GLU A 149 -8.19 -9.24 -6.23
CA GLU A 149 -6.84 -8.74 -5.93
C GLU A 149 -5.88 -8.81 -7.13
N ASN A 150 -6.15 -9.64 -8.14
CA ASN A 150 -5.40 -9.69 -9.40
C ASN A 150 -5.81 -8.59 -10.40
N LYS A 151 -6.84 -7.81 -10.07
CA LYS A 151 -7.25 -6.62 -10.82
C LYS A 151 -6.82 -5.38 -10.08
N ARG A 152 -6.78 -4.27 -10.81
CA ARG A 152 -6.52 -2.94 -10.26
C ARG A 152 -7.83 -2.33 -9.78
N SER A 153 -7.98 -2.07 -8.48
CA SER A 153 -9.00 -1.14 -7.97
C SER A 153 -8.50 0.31 -7.97
N TYR A 154 -9.44 1.26 -7.92
CA TYR A 154 -9.16 2.70 -8.10
C TYR A 154 -9.31 3.45 -6.77
N HIS A 155 -8.40 3.20 -5.82
CA HIS A 155 -8.50 3.69 -4.43
C HIS A 155 -7.44 4.75 -4.08
N ALA A 156 -6.18 4.56 -4.46
CA ALA A 156 -5.05 5.41 -4.07
C ALA A 156 -4.97 6.73 -4.86
N GLY A 157 -5.40 6.74 -6.13
CA GLY A 157 -5.27 7.89 -7.03
C GLY A 157 -3.81 8.30 -7.29
N VAL A 158 -3.54 9.60 -7.41
CA VAL A 158 -2.17 10.14 -7.48
C VAL A 158 -1.50 9.95 -6.13
N SER A 159 -0.48 9.09 -6.09
CA SER A 159 0.16 8.65 -4.86
C SER A 159 1.62 8.26 -5.09
N SER A 160 2.41 8.34 -4.02
CA SER A 160 3.80 7.92 -4.00
C SER A 160 4.21 7.45 -2.61
N TRP A 161 5.06 6.43 -2.56
CA TRP A 161 5.72 6.00 -1.33
C TRP A 161 7.12 5.49 -1.67
N ARG A 162 8.13 6.06 -1.02
CA ARG A 162 9.54 5.85 -1.37
C ARG A 162 9.75 6.06 -2.87
N ASN A 163 10.29 5.07 -3.57
CA ASN A 163 10.58 5.16 -5.01
C ASN A 163 9.39 4.80 -5.90
N ASP A 164 8.29 4.31 -5.33
CA ASP A 164 7.13 3.86 -6.09
C ASP A 164 6.07 4.98 -6.22
N LYS A 165 5.42 5.04 -7.39
CA LYS A 165 4.33 5.98 -7.72
C LYS A 165 3.15 5.20 -8.28
N ASN A 166 1.97 5.84 -8.34
CA ASN A 166 0.73 5.25 -8.88
C ASN A 166 0.34 3.96 -8.15
N LEU A 167 0.21 4.01 -6.83
CA LEU A 167 0.17 2.80 -6.00
C LEU A 167 -1.02 1.86 -6.31
N ASN A 168 -2.10 2.35 -6.92
CA ASN A 168 -3.19 1.50 -7.45
C ASN A 168 -2.67 0.28 -8.23
N ASP A 169 -1.57 0.41 -8.96
CA ASP A 169 -1.04 -0.64 -9.84
C ASP A 169 -0.43 -1.82 -9.07
N THR A 170 -0.05 -1.60 -7.80
CA THR A 170 0.69 -2.57 -6.98
C THR A 170 0.18 -2.66 -5.54
N SER A 171 -1.01 -2.15 -5.25
CA SER A 171 -1.57 -2.14 -3.89
C SER A 171 -2.93 -2.78 -3.80
N ILE A 172 -3.20 -3.38 -2.64
CA ILE A 172 -4.55 -3.74 -2.21
C ILE A 172 -5.12 -2.62 -1.33
N GLY A 173 -6.19 -1.97 -1.78
CA GLY A 173 -6.99 -1.05 -0.97
C GLY A 173 -8.07 -1.75 -0.12
N ILE A 174 -8.12 -1.41 1.17
CA ILE A 174 -9.21 -1.74 2.10
C ILE A 174 -9.92 -0.44 2.51
N GLU A 175 -11.20 -0.34 2.19
CA GLU A 175 -12.09 0.71 2.68
C GLU A 175 -12.76 0.27 3.98
N ILE A 176 -12.84 1.17 4.95
CA ILE A 176 -13.43 0.92 6.26
C ILE A 176 -14.58 1.90 6.46
N VAL A 177 -15.79 1.38 6.71
CA VAL A 177 -16.96 2.24 6.92
C VAL A 177 -16.77 3.04 8.20
N ASN A 178 -16.50 4.34 8.05
CA ASN A 178 -16.30 5.27 9.15
C ASN A 178 -16.64 6.69 8.66
N ALA A 179 -17.22 7.52 9.54
CA ALA A 179 -17.69 8.85 9.17
C ALA A 179 -16.56 9.85 8.83
N GLY A 180 -15.29 9.48 9.04
CA GLY A 180 -14.15 10.37 8.83
C GLY A 180 -14.07 11.42 9.93
N TYR A 181 -13.96 12.69 9.55
CA TYR A 181 -13.99 13.80 10.51
C TYR A 181 -15.14 14.76 10.25
N SER A 182 -15.57 15.40 11.33
CA SER A 182 -16.36 16.64 11.27
C SER A 182 -15.50 17.81 11.76
N THR A 183 -15.95 19.04 11.53
CA THR A 183 -15.26 20.24 11.98
C THR A 183 -16.11 20.93 13.03
N ASP A 184 -15.53 21.27 14.18
CA ASP A 184 -16.21 22.04 15.21
C ASP A 184 -16.28 23.53 14.89
N ALA A 185 -16.92 24.31 15.77
CA ALA A 185 -17.08 25.76 15.57
C ALA A 185 -15.75 26.54 15.51
N SER A 186 -14.65 25.97 16.00
CA SER A 186 -13.31 26.56 15.97
C SER A 186 -12.53 26.23 14.68
N GLY A 187 -13.07 25.36 13.83
CA GLY A 187 -12.35 24.85 12.67
C GLY A 187 -11.51 23.60 12.95
N LYS A 188 -11.54 23.06 14.17
CA LYS A 188 -10.78 21.86 14.53
C LYS A 188 -11.47 20.59 14.02
N ARG A 189 -10.69 19.66 13.46
CA ARG A 189 -11.17 18.34 13.03
C ARG A 189 -11.40 17.42 14.22
N ILE A 190 -12.57 16.79 14.25
CA ILE A 190 -12.96 15.75 15.20
C ILE A 190 -13.20 14.47 14.41
N PHE A 191 -12.30 13.50 14.56
CA PHE A 191 -12.33 12.22 13.85
C PHE A 191 -13.20 11.19 14.60
N ALA A 192 -13.97 10.40 13.86
CA ALA A 192 -14.77 9.31 14.41
C ALA A 192 -13.88 8.11 14.79
N SER A 193 -14.16 7.50 15.94
CA SER A 193 -13.50 6.27 16.40
C SER A 193 -13.91 5.04 15.57
N PHE A 194 -13.04 4.04 15.54
CA PHE A 194 -13.34 2.72 14.99
C PHE A 194 -13.73 1.77 16.14
N SER A 195 -14.72 0.90 15.92
CA SER A 195 -15.10 -0.10 16.93
C SER A 195 -14.07 -1.21 17.04
N ASP A 196 -13.94 -1.85 18.20
CA ASP A 196 -13.01 -2.97 18.38
C ASP A 196 -13.34 -4.17 17.48
N GLU A 197 -14.61 -4.37 17.15
CA GLU A 197 -15.05 -5.37 16.20
C GLU A 197 -14.55 -5.08 14.79
N GLN A 198 -14.74 -3.84 14.31
CA GLN A 198 -14.26 -3.41 13.01
C GLN A 198 -12.74 -3.53 12.90
N ILE A 199 -12.01 -3.16 13.95
CA ILE A 199 -10.54 -3.30 13.99
C ILE A 199 -10.11 -4.77 13.96
N ARG A 200 -10.83 -5.69 14.61
CA ARG A 200 -10.56 -7.13 14.51
C ARG A 200 -10.77 -7.64 13.08
N LYS A 201 -11.84 -7.22 12.40
CA LYS A 201 -12.09 -7.56 10.98
C LYS A 201 -10.94 -7.07 10.08
N VAL A 202 -10.57 -5.79 10.21
CA VAL A 202 -9.46 -5.19 9.46
C VAL A 202 -8.15 -5.91 9.72
N ALA A 203 -7.82 -6.19 10.98
CA ALA A 203 -6.57 -6.84 11.35
C ALA A 203 -6.48 -8.29 10.83
N ALA A 204 -7.57 -9.05 10.91
CA ALA A 204 -7.63 -10.41 10.36
C ALA A 204 -7.42 -10.40 8.83
N LEU A 205 -8.14 -9.53 8.12
CA LEU A 205 -8.01 -9.36 6.67
C LEU A 205 -6.60 -8.92 6.26
N ALA A 206 -6.09 -7.87 6.90
CA ALA A 206 -4.77 -7.33 6.62
C ALA A 206 -3.66 -8.37 6.90
N LYS A 207 -3.77 -9.14 7.98
CA LYS A 207 -2.80 -10.20 8.31
C LYS A 207 -2.74 -11.28 7.25
N ASP A 208 -3.91 -11.70 6.78
CA ASP A 208 -3.99 -12.69 5.71
C ASP A 208 -3.33 -12.16 4.43
N ILE A 209 -3.73 -10.98 3.95
CA ILE A 209 -3.18 -10.34 2.74
C ILE A 209 -1.67 -10.13 2.84
N VAL A 210 -1.19 -9.56 3.94
CA VAL A 210 0.23 -9.28 4.17
C VAL A 210 1.06 -10.56 4.16
N THR A 211 0.57 -11.62 4.81
CA THR A 211 1.25 -12.92 4.84
C THR A 211 1.26 -13.56 3.46
N ARG A 212 0.11 -13.53 2.77
CA ARG A 212 -0.11 -14.15 1.47
C ARG A 212 0.77 -13.57 0.37
N TYR A 213 0.88 -12.25 0.33
CA TYR A 213 1.66 -11.50 -0.66
C TYR A 213 3.06 -11.10 -0.18
N GLN A 214 3.45 -11.53 1.02
CA GLN A 214 4.75 -11.20 1.64
C GLN A 214 5.01 -9.68 1.65
N ILE A 215 3.96 -8.89 1.93
CA ILE A 215 4.05 -7.43 1.94
C ILE A 215 4.91 -7.02 3.14
N PRO A 216 6.02 -6.28 2.94
CA PRO A 216 6.84 -5.86 4.07
C PRO A 216 6.06 -4.87 4.94
N ALA A 217 6.37 -4.86 6.24
CA ALA A 217 5.76 -3.93 7.21
C ALA A 217 5.78 -2.46 6.74
N THR A 218 6.81 -2.06 5.99
CA THR A 218 6.98 -0.70 5.46
C THR A 218 5.99 -0.30 4.35
N ASN A 219 5.16 -1.25 3.91
CA ASN A 219 4.24 -1.10 2.80
C ASN A 219 2.78 -1.31 3.23
N VAL A 220 2.51 -1.38 4.54
CA VAL A 220 1.17 -1.27 5.13
C VAL A 220 0.98 0.16 5.59
N LEU A 221 0.16 0.92 4.88
CA LEU A 221 0.16 2.39 4.93
C LEU A 221 -1.25 2.97 5.00
N ALA A 222 -1.36 4.17 5.53
CA ALA A 222 -2.52 5.04 5.38
C ALA A 222 -2.58 5.61 3.95
N HIS A 223 -3.77 5.99 3.49
CA HIS A 223 -3.90 6.83 2.30
C HIS A 223 -3.22 8.20 2.49
N ALA A 224 -3.28 8.73 3.71
CA ALA A 224 -2.58 9.96 4.09
C ALA A 224 -1.06 9.84 3.93
N ASP A 225 -0.46 8.66 4.15
CA ASP A 225 1.00 8.48 3.99
C ASP A 225 1.44 8.66 2.54
N ILE A 226 0.62 8.15 1.61
CA ILE A 226 0.95 8.09 0.18
C ILE A 226 0.44 9.29 -0.61
N ALA A 227 -0.42 10.11 0.00
CA ALA A 227 -1.01 11.31 -0.59
C ALA A 227 -1.28 12.41 0.47
N PRO A 228 -0.25 12.84 1.24
CA PRO A 228 -0.43 13.68 2.44
C PRO A 228 -1.06 15.04 2.16
N THR A 229 -0.84 15.60 0.97
CA THR A 229 -1.42 16.90 0.60
C THR A 229 -2.89 16.84 0.20
N ARG A 230 -3.44 15.63 0.02
CA ARG A 230 -4.78 15.38 -0.53
C ARG A 230 -5.69 14.57 0.40
N LYS A 231 -5.13 13.71 1.26
CA LYS A 231 -5.86 12.68 2.00
C LYS A 231 -5.52 12.68 3.48
N GLN A 232 -6.50 12.31 4.30
CA GLN A 232 -6.39 12.29 5.77
C GLN A 232 -6.76 10.91 6.35
N ASP A 233 -7.22 9.98 5.52
CA ASP A 233 -7.67 8.65 5.88
C ASP A 233 -6.51 7.66 6.09
N PRO A 234 -6.63 6.71 7.05
CA PRO A 234 -7.78 6.45 7.92
C PRO A 234 -7.83 7.36 9.17
N GLY A 235 -6.94 8.35 9.29
CA GLY A 235 -6.94 9.36 10.35
C GLY A 235 -6.33 8.89 11.68
N PRO A 236 -6.20 9.81 12.66
CA PRO A 236 -5.52 9.55 13.94
C PRO A 236 -6.27 8.60 14.86
N MET A 237 -7.57 8.35 14.61
CA MET A 237 -8.36 7.41 15.40
C MET A 237 -8.17 5.96 14.96
N PHE A 238 -7.50 5.71 13.84
CA PHE A 238 -7.15 4.36 13.43
C PHE A 238 -5.99 3.84 14.29
N PRO A 239 -6.12 2.68 14.94
CA PRO A 239 -5.22 2.26 16.01
C PRO A 239 -3.97 1.54 15.47
N TRP A 240 -3.11 2.25 14.73
CA TRP A 240 -1.88 1.71 14.14
C TRP A 240 -1.00 0.96 15.13
N LYS A 241 -0.79 1.53 16.33
CA LYS A 241 -0.02 0.88 17.40
C LYS A 241 -0.62 -0.46 17.83
N LYS A 242 -1.97 -0.55 17.90
CA LYS A 242 -2.67 -1.81 18.23
C LYS A 242 -2.44 -2.87 17.15
N LEU A 243 -2.51 -2.48 15.87
CA LEU A 243 -2.19 -3.38 14.75
C LEU A 243 -0.74 -3.89 14.85
N TYR A 244 0.21 -3.00 15.13
CA TYR A 244 1.61 -3.36 15.30
C TYR A 244 1.83 -4.32 16.48
N ASP A 245 1.37 -3.95 17.69
CA ASP A 245 1.65 -4.71 18.91
C ASP A 245 0.93 -6.07 18.92
N GLN A 246 -0.34 -6.11 18.54
CA GLN A 246 -1.20 -7.28 18.72
C GLN A 246 -1.23 -8.20 17.50
N TYR A 247 -1.09 -7.64 16.30
CA TYR A 247 -1.26 -8.37 15.03
C TYR A 247 0.01 -8.41 14.18
N GLN A 248 1.07 -7.72 14.62
CA GLN A 248 2.37 -7.65 13.93
C GLN A 248 2.16 -7.15 12.48
N LEU A 249 1.42 -6.06 12.35
CA LEU A 249 1.08 -5.39 11.11
C LEU A 249 1.62 -3.96 11.10
N GLY A 250 2.25 -3.57 9.98
CA GLY A 250 2.77 -2.21 9.79
C GLY A 250 4.02 -1.89 10.61
N MET A 251 4.30 -0.60 10.74
CA MET A 251 5.49 -0.06 11.38
C MET A 251 5.16 0.59 12.72
N TRP A 252 6.09 0.50 13.66
CA TRP A 252 6.11 1.34 14.85
C TRP A 252 7.54 1.59 15.30
N TYR A 253 7.81 2.74 15.90
CA TYR A 253 9.14 3.07 16.42
C TYR A 253 9.50 2.25 17.66
N ASP A 254 10.79 2.21 17.98
CA ASP A 254 11.25 1.72 19.28
C ASP A 254 11.21 2.86 20.31
N GLU A 255 10.61 2.61 21.48
CA GLU A 255 10.39 3.63 22.51
C GLU A 255 11.71 4.13 23.10
N THR A 256 12.66 3.22 23.36
CA THR A 256 13.99 3.56 23.89
C THR A 256 14.77 4.41 22.89
N ALA A 257 14.81 4.00 21.62
CA ALA A 257 15.46 4.78 20.57
C ALA A 257 14.80 6.16 20.40
N LYS A 258 13.47 6.24 20.41
CA LYS A 258 12.74 7.52 20.37
C LYS A 258 13.11 8.40 21.55
N GLN A 259 13.17 7.86 22.77
CA GLN A 259 13.52 8.64 23.95
C GLN A 259 14.94 9.23 23.85
N ASN A 260 15.92 8.44 23.40
CA ASN A 260 17.29 8.93 23.19
C ASN A 260 17.35 10.10 22.18
N TYR A 261 16.62 10.01 21.07
CA TYR A 261 16.55 11.12 20.10
C TYR A 261 15.80 12.33 20.67
N PHE A 262 14.78 12.11 21.50
CA PHE A 262 14.01 13.18 22.10
C PHE A 262 14.83 13.98 23.10
N ASP A 263 15.58 13.32 23.98
CA ASP A 263 16.44 13.97 24.97
C ASP A 263 17.50 14.87 24.30
N LEU A 264 18.03 14.45 23.14
CA LEU A 264 18.93 15.25 22.33
C LEU A 264 18.22 16.43 21.65
N ALA A 265 16.99 16.22 21.16
CA ALA A 265 16.26 17.22 20.39
C ALA A 265 15.64 18.32 21.26
N GLN A 266 15.24 18.03 22.50
CA GLN A 266 14.47 18.97 23.35
C GLN A 266 15.11 20.35 23.51
N THR A 267 16.43 20.41 23.63
CA THR A 267 17.16 21.68 23.84
C THR A 267 17.45 22.41 22.53
N GLU A 268 17.80 21.68 21.47
CA GLU A 268 18.18 22.26 20.19
C GLU A 268 16.99 22.69 19.34
N PHE A 269 15.88 21.97 19.44
CA PHE A 269 14.76 22.09 18.52
C PHE A 269 14.12 23.50 18.54
N PRO A 270 13.83 24.12 19.71
CA PRO A 270 13.29 25.48 19.76
C PRO A 270 14.25 26.54 19.17
N LEU A 271 15.56 26.33 19.32
CA LEU A 271 16.59 27.27 18.85
C LEU A 271 16.76 27.21 17.33
N ARG A 272 16.52 26.04 16.73
CA ARG A 272 16.75 25.77 15.30
C ARG A 272 15.46 25.72 14.49
N TYR A 273 14.29 25.88 15.11
CA TYR A 273 12.99 25.66 14.45
C TYR A 273 12.80 26.45 13.15
N ASN A 274 13.31 27.68 13.09
CA ASN A 274 13.22 28.56 11.93
C ASN A 274 14.51 28.59 11.07
N ASP A 275 15.51 27.77 11.41
CA ASP A 275 16.73 27.63 10.61
C ASP A 275 16.46 26.82 9.34
N ALA A 276 16.73 27.41 8.17
CA ALA A 276 16.41 26.78 6.88
C ALA A 276 17.15 25.44 6.68
N SER A 277 18.39 25.34 7.16
CA SER A 277 19.18 24.10 7.05
C SER A 277 18.60 22.99 7.92
N PHE A 278 18.10 23.33 9.10
CA PHE A 278 17.41 22.39 9.99
C PHE A 278 16.07 21.92 9.41
N ILE A 279 15.28 22.81 8.83
CA ILE A 279 14.03 22.45 8.14
C ILE A 279 14.32 21.51 6.97
N PHE A 280 15.34 21.82 6.17
CA PHE A 280 15.78 20.99 5.05
C PHE A 280 16.19 19.58 5.50
N LEU A 281 16.91 19.48 6.62
CA LEU A 281 17.28 18.20 7.24
C LEU A 281 16.04 17.37 7.61
N ILE A 282 15.02 17.99 8.20
CA ILE A 282 13.79 17.29 8.57
C ILE A 282 13.01 16.82 7.35
N GLN A 283 12.86 17.68 6.33
CA GLN A 283 12.22 17.30 5.06
C GLN A 283 12.95 16.12 4.41
N THR A 284 14.29 16.14 4.44
CA THR A 284 15.11 15.01 3.97
C THR A 284 14.86 13.75 4.81
N GLY A 285 14.66 13.87 6.12
CA GLY A 285 14.30 12.75 6.99
C GLY A 285 12.93 12.14 6.66
N LEU A 286 11.93 12.96 6.36
CA LEU A 286 10.59 12.52 5.91
C LEU A 286 10.67 11.82 4.55
N GLN A 287 11.44 12.41 3.63
CA GLN A 287 11.69 11.83 2.31
C GLN A 287 12.40 10.48 2.40
N LYS A 288 13.46 10.39 3.23
CA LYS A 288 14.19 9.15 3.51
C LYS A 288 13.26 8.07 4.07
N PHE A 289 12.31 8.43 4.92
CA PHE A 289 11.38 7.46 5.48
C PHE A 289 10.43 6.90 4.41
N GLY A 290 9.90 7.77 3.55
CA GLY A 290 9.13 7.39 2.37
C GLY A 290 8.18 8.44 1.80
N TYR A 291 8.05 9.61 2.42
CA TYR A 291 7.11 10.64 1.96
C TYR A 291 7.61 11.36 0.71
N GLY A 292 6.70 11.67 -0.22
CA GLY A 292 6.99 12.46 -1.42
C GLY A 292 7.11 13.97 -1.18
N VAL A 293 7.78 14.39 -0.11
CA VAL A 293 8.03 15.81 0.20
C VAL A 293 9.33 16.27 -0.43
N GLU A 294 9.30 17.43 -1.08
CA GLU A 294 10.50 18.05 -1.68
C GLU A 294 11.17 18.97 -0.65
N PRO A 295 12.46 18.78 -0.31
CA PRO A 295 13.17 19.64 0.62
C PRO A 295 13.32 21.09 0.11
N SER A 296 12.62 22.01 0.76
CA SER A 296 12.60 23.45 0.42
C SER A 296 13.32 24.33 1.45
N GLY A 297 13.63 23.80 2.63
CA GLY A 297 14.14 24.55 3.78
C GLY A 297 13.11 25.49 4.42
N LYS A 298 11.81 25.29 4.13
CA LYS A 298 10.70 26.11 4.63
C LYS A 298 9.56 25.24 5.16
N TRP A 299 8.84 25.73 6.17
CA TRP A 299 7.58 25.14 6.62
C TRP A 299 6.42 25.47 5.66
N ASP A 300 6.55 25.04 4.41
CA ASP A 300 5.50 25.18 3.39
C ASP A 300 4.30 24.25 3.67
N ASP A 301 3.20 24.48 2.95
CA ASP A 301 1.95 23.74 3.12
C ASP A 301 2.12 22.23 2.89
N ALA A 302 2.95 21.85 1.90
CA ALA A 302 3.25 20.46 1.60
C ALA A 302 3.96 19.78 2.79
N THR A 303 4.94 20.48 3.39
CA THR A 303 5.67 20.00 4.56
C THR A 303 4.75 19.84 5.76
N LYS A 304 3.93 20.86 6.08
CA LYS A 304 2.98 20.81 7.21
C LYS A 304 1.96 19.67 7.07
N LYS A 305 1.39 19.49 5.89
CA LYS A 305 0.45 18.38 5.61
C LYS A 305 1.13 17.01 5.67
N THR A 306 2.40 16.93 5.28
CA THR A 306 3.19 15.70 5.42
C THR A 306 3.47 15.37 6.88
N ILE A 307 3.81 16.37 7.69
CA ILE A 307 3.98 16.22 9.15
C ILE A 307 2.68 15.76 9.78
N GLU A 308 1.55 16.37 9.41
CA GLU A 308 0.24 15.99 9.92
C GLU A 308 -0.11 14.53 9.57
N ALA A 309 0.08 14.11 8.32
CA ALA A 309 -0.14 12.72 7.90
C ALA A 309 0.74 11.75 8.70
N PHE A 310 2.02 12.11 8.90
CA PHE A 310 2.94 11.35 9.73
C PHE A 310 2.47 11.24 11.18
N GLN A 311 1.97 12.34 11.76
CA GLN A 311 1.42 12.35 13.10
C GLN A 311 0.14 11.52 13.21
N TYR A 312 -0.75 11.53 12.21
CA TYR A 312 -1.91 10.64 12.20
C TYR A 312 -1.53 9.17 12.36
N HIS A 313 -0.44 8.76 11.71
CA HIS A 313 0.03 7.38 11.77
C HIS A 313 0.80 7.09 13.06
N TYR A 314 1.81 7.90 13.39
CA TYR A 314 2.81 7.57 14.40
C TYR A 314 2.75 8.38 15.70
N ARG A 315 1.96 9.47 15.75
CA ARG A 315 1.75 10.27 16.97
C ARG A 315 0.31 10.79 17.07
N PRO A 316 -0.70 9.91 17.11
CA PRO A 316 -2.11 10.31 17.04
C PRO A 316 -2.58 11.12 18.26
N GLN A 317 -1.77 11.26 19.30
CA GLN A 317 -2.04 12.09 20.47
C GLN A 317 -1.88 13.59 20.17
N ASN A 318 -1.04 13.95 19.19
CA ASN A 318 -0.93 15.31 18.67
C ASN A 318 -0.60 15.31 17.17
N TYR A 319 -1.56 15.80 16.39
CA TYR A 319 -1.55 15.83 14.93
C TYR A 319 -1.83 17.24 14.35
N ASP A 320 -1.30 18.25 15.00
CA ASP A 320 -1.45 19.66 14.60
C ASP A 320 -0.70 20.05 13.30
N GLY A 321 0.09 19.15 12.72
CA GLY A 321 0.92 19.42 11.55
C GLY A 321 2.17 20.25 11.86
N ILE A 322 2.48 20.45 13.14
CA ILE A 322 3.64 21.18 13.61
C ILE A 322 4.72 20.16 13.99
N MET A 323 5.88 20.27 13.34
CA MET A 323 7.03 19.43 13.69
C MET A 323 7.56 19.89 15.05
N ASP A 324 7.57 19.00 16.03
CA ASP A 324 8.14 19.24 17.36
C ASP A 324 9.26 18.24 17.66
N ALA A 325 9.94 18.41 18.79
CA ALA A 325 11.05 17.54 19.18
C ALA A 325 10.63 16.06 19.26
N GLU A 326 9.40 15.76 19.68
CA GLU A 326 8.91 14.39 19.80
C GLU A 326 8.60 13.78 18.42
N THR A 327 7.92 14.52 17.54
CA THR A 327 7.64 14.11 16.17
C THR A 327 8.96 13.86 15.42
N TRP A 328 9.97 14.71 15.63
CA TRP A 328 11.31 14.51 15.07
C TRP A 328 11.98 13.24 15.62
N ALA A 329 11.93 13.03 16.93
CA ALA A 329 12.50 11.85 17.56
C ALA A 329 11.86 10.53 17.09
N ILE A 330 10.53 10.53 16.90
CA ILE A 330 9.80 9.40 16.32
C ILE A 330 10.28 9.12 14.89
N LEU A 331 10.42 10.16 14.05
CA LEU A 331 10.92 10.02 12.69
C LEU A 331 12.35 9.47 12.64
N GLN A 332 13.23 9.91 13.53
CA GLN A 332 14.59 9.38 13.64
C GLN A 332 14.59 7.89 14.05
N SER A 333 13.80 7.53 15.07
CA SER A 333 13.67 6.13 15.51
C SER A 333 13.12 5.22 14.40
N LEU A 334 12.14 5.70 13.63
CA LEU A 334 11.61 4.98 12.47
C LEU A 334 12.64 4.83 11.35
N ASN A 335 13.38 5.88 11.01
CA ASN A 335 14.43 5.84 10.00
C ASN A 335 15.58 4.89 10.38
N GLN A 336 15.89 4.78 11.68
CA GLN A 336 16.86 3.83 12.20
C GLN A 336 16.35 2.39 12.08
N LYS A 337 15.09 2.14 12.45
CA LYS A 337 14.50 0.79 12.49
C LYS A 337 14.12 0.25 11.11
N TYR A 338 13.72 1.13 10.19
CA TYR A 338 13.22 0.77 8.86
C TYR A 338 13.97 1.51 7.73
N PRO A 339 15.31 1.33 7.62
CA PRO A 339 16.08 2.03 6.59
C PRO A 339 15.62 1.62 5.19
N VAL A 340 15.59 2.58 4.26
CA VAL A 340 15.50 2.29 2.84
C VAL A 340 16.78 1.55 2.43
N LYS A 341 16.62 0.36 1.86
CA LYS A 341 17.74 -0.48 1.39
C LYS A 341 18.20 -0.06 0.00
#